data_AF-A0A2G4T4I0-F1
#
_entry.id   AF-A0A2G4T4I0-F1
#
_cell.length_a   1.000
_cell.length_b   1.000
_cell.length_c   1.000
_cell.angle_alpha   90.00
_cell.angle_beta   90.00
_cell.angle_gamma   90.00
#
_symmetry.space_group_name_H-M   'P 1'
#
loop_
_entity.id
_entity.type
_entity.pdbx_description
1 polymer ?
#
loop_
_entity_poly.entity_id
_entity_poly.type
_entity_poly.pdbx_seq_one_letter_code
_entity_poly.pdbx_strand_id
1 'polypeptide(L)'
;MNKSKTKLPKPKDTVEKTSVIKTSLANTCKYPKFVTLIQEVADHITQLVYDGSIIAIYYFLELLENGEELPVATQNLFYKIFSTFVGQEKHVFDSIKKGFKTFCESTSLIEPDLDKYASKGYMTIVSPIANQYEALVRNYVCSTYEDRTLRRIINVLSEKASLYFCGDTVTVKQRKSLAKHVFQQKINPKSSWPSIID
;
A
#
# COMPACT_ATOMS: atom_id res chain seq x y z
N MET A 1 -41.12 -9.47 -6.37
CA MET A 1 -40.02 -9.42 -7.37
C MET A 1 -38.73 -9.06 -6.63
N ASN A 2 -37.85 -10.05 -6.43
CA ASN A 2 -36.62 -9.92 -5.67
C ASN A 2 -35.59 -9.07 -6.43
N LYS A 3 -35.12 -7.97 -5.84
CA LYS A 3 -33.87 -7.31 -6.24
C LYS A 3 -32.82 -7.56 -5.17
N SER A 4 -31.81 -8.35 -5.53
CA SER A 4 -30.65 -8.62 -4.71
C SER A 4 -29.93 -7.31 -4.38
N LYS A 5 -29.75 -7.04 -3.09
CA LYS A 5 -28.85 -6.01 -2.60
C LYS A 5 -27.43 -6.54 -2.80
N THR A 6 -26.74 -6.12 -3.86
CA THR A 6 -25.30 -6.32 -3.98
C THR A 6 -24.64 -5.51 -2.88
N LYS A 7 -24.35 -6.17 -1.75
CA LYS A 7 -23.56 -5.60 -0.66
C LYS A 7 -22.16 -5.36 -1.21
N LEU A 8 -21.70 -4.12 -1.16
CA LEU A 8 -20.29 -3.76 -1.34
C LEU A 8 -19.46 -4.64 -0.39
N PRO A 9 -18.34 -5.25 -0.81
CA PRO A 9 -17.49 -5.98 0.11
C PRO A 9 -17.05 -4.99 1.20
N LYS A 10 -17.45 -5.26 2.45
CA LYS A 10 -16.77 -4.63 3.60
C LYS A 10 -15.27 -4.95 3.44
N PRO A 11 -14.36 -4.04 3.83
CA PRO A 11 -12.96 -4.42 3.99
C PRO A 11 -12.95 -5.60 4.96
N LYS A 12 -12.67 -6.79 4.42
CA LYS A 12 -12.49 -7.99 5.21
C LYS A 12 -11.23 -7.78 6.02
N ASP A 13 -11.39 -7.98 7.32
CA ASP A 13 -10.32 -8.22 8.27
C ASP A 13 -9.27 -7.11 8.29
N THR A 14 -9.57 -6.05 9.03
CA THR A 14 -8.51 -5.36 9.77
C THR A 14 -7.89 -6.42 10.67
N VAL A 15 -6.84 -7.09 10.19
CA VAL A 15 -5.99 -7.93 11.01
C VAL A 15 -5.41 -6.99 12.06
N GLU A 16 -5.98 -7.02 13.27
CA GLU A 16 -5.34 -6.43 14.43
C GLU A 16 -3.96 -7.08 14.56
N LYS A 17 -2.91 -6.36 14.15
CA LYS A 17 -1.52 -6.73 14.40
C LYS A 17 -1.24 -6.55 15.89
N THR A 18 -1.81 -7.39 16.74
CA THR A 18 -1.63 -7.34 18.20
C THR A 18 -0.93 -8.56 18.78
N SER A 19 -0.57 -9.57 17.99
CA SER A 19 0.32 -10.62 18.47
C SER A 19 1.77 -10.14 18.46
N VAL A 20 2.18 -9.44 19.52
CA VAL A 20 3.60 -9.22 19.82
C VAL A 20 4.17 -10.56 20.25
N ILE A 21 4.78 -11.29 19.31
CA ILE A 21 5.53 -12.50 19.62
C ILE A 21 6.81 -12.06 20.34
N LYS A 22 6.82 -12.16 21.67
CA LYS A 22 7.97 -11.76 22.51
C LYS A 22 9.08 -12.81 22.54
N THR A 23 8.79 -14.05 22.15
CA THR A 23 9.73 -15.17 22.22
C THR A 23 10.52 -15.25 20.92
N SER A 24 11.86 -15.29 21.01
CA SER A 24 12.70 -15.38 19.81
C SER A 24 12.62 -16.77 19.18
N LEU A 25 12.72 -16.82 17.85
CA LEU A 25 12.77 -18.08 17.10
C LEU A 25 13.98 -18.93 17.53
N ALA A 26 15.12 -18.29 17.77
CA ALA A 26 16.34 -18.94 18.25
C ALA A 26 16.16 -19.59 19.63
N ASN A 27 15.34 -18.99 20.50
CA ASN A 27 15.09 -19.52 21.85
C ASN A 27 14.03 -20.62 21.87
N THR A 28 13.21 -20.74 20.81
CA THR A 28 12.06 -21.65 20.77
C THR A 28 12.32 -22.89 19.90
N CYS A 29 13.06 -22.73 18.81
CA CYS A 29 13.34 -23.81 17.88
C CYS A 29 14.61 -24.57 18.27
N LYS A 30 14.47 -25.88 18.53
CA LYS A 30 15.58 -26.77 18.90
C LYS A 30 16.53 -27.11 17.75
N TYR A 31 16.22 -26.69 16.52
CA TYR A 31 16.96 -27.07 15.33
C TYR A 31 17.64 -25.85 14.69
N PRO A 32 18.94 -25.62 14.96
CA PRO A 32 19.65 -24.43 14.49
C PRO A 32 19.61 -24.23 12.98
N LYS A 33 19.69 -25.31 12.20
CA LYS A 33 19.62 -25.28 10.73
C LYS A 33 18.31 -24.66 10.22
N PHE A 34 17.19 -24.98 10.86
CA PHE A 34 15.89 -24.40 10.49
C PHE A 34 15.80 -22.93 10.90
N VAL A 35 16.37 -22.56 12.04
CA VAL A 35 16.42 -21.15 12.48
C VAL A 35 17.17 -20.30 11.45
N THR A 36 18.38 -20.73 11.04
CA THR A 36 19.18 -20.03 10.04
C THR A 36 18.45 -19.92 8.71
N LEU A 37 17.84 -21.00 8.22
CA LEU A 37 17.09 -20.99 6.95
C LEU A 37 15.90 -20.01 7.00
N ILE A 38 15.13 -20.02 8.09
CA ILE A 38 13.97 -19.11 8.23
C ILE A 38 14.44 -17.65 8.29
N GLN A 39 15.54 -17.36 9.01
CA GLN A 39 16.12 -16.02 9.07
C GLN A 39 16.59 -15.56 7.71
N GLU A 40 17.34 -16.38 6.98
CA GLU A 40 17.81 -16.06 5.63
C GLU A 40 16.66 -15.77 4.66
N VAL A 41 15.59 -16.56 4.71
CA VAL A 41 14.39 -16.33 3.90
C VAL A 41 13.69 -15.03 4.31
N ALA A 42 13.52 -14.78 5.62
CA ALA A 42 12.86 -13.57 6.11
C ALA A 42 13.64 -12.29 5.77
N ASP A 43 14.97 -12.30 5.94
CA ASP A 43 15.84 -11.18 5.59
C ASP A 43 15.77 -10.88 4.10
N HIS A 44 15.77 -11.93 3.27
CA HIS A 44 15.68 -11.78 1.82
C HIS A 44 14.30 -11.26 1.36
N ILE A 45 13.19 -11.79 1.92
CA ILE A 45 11.84 -11.26 1.65
C ILE A 45 11.77 -9.79 2.04
N THR A 46 12.34 -9.42 3.18
CA THR A 46 12.35 -8.03 3.66
C THR A 46 13.12 -7.12 2.70
N GLN A 47 14.30 -7.55 2.24
CA GLN A 47 15.09 -6.83 1.23
C GLN A 47 14.32 -6.67 -0.07
N LEU A 48 13.76 -7.76 -0.62
CA LEU A 48 12.99 -7.73 -1.86
C LEU A 48 11.78 -6.78 -1.77
N VAL A 49 11.03 -6.82 -0.67
CA VAL A 49 9.89 -5.92 -0.44
C VAL A 49 10.36 -4.48 -0.34
N TYR A 50 11.43 -4.22 0.40
CA TYR A 50 11.95 -2.87 0.60
C TYR A 50 12.50 -2.27 -0.70
N ASP A 51 13.43 -2.95 -1.37
CA ASP A 51 14.05 -2.50 -2.61
C ASP A 51 13.02 -2.39 -3.73
N GLY A 52 12.15 -3.40 -3.85
CA GLY A 52 11.05 -3.40 -4.81
C GLY A 52 10.05 -2.26 -4.58
N SER A 53 9.82 -1.86 -3.32
CA SER A 53 8.97 -0.71 -3.00
C SER A 53 9.57 0.60 -3.49
N ILE A 54 10.87 0.80 -3.30
CA ILE A 54 11.58 2.00 -3.74
C ILE A 54 11.46 2.16 -5.26
N ILE A 55 11.67 1.08 -6.00
CA ILE A 55 11.53 1.09 -7.47
C ILE A 55 10.09 1.35 -7.89
N ALA A 56 9.12 0.72 -7.22
CA ALA A 56 7.71 0.98 -7.52
C ALA A 56 7.37 2.47 -7.33
N ILE A 57 7.85 3.09 -6.24
CA ILE A 57 7.67 4.52 -5.98
C ILE A 57 8.35 5.35 -7.08
N TYR A 58 9.60 5.06 -7.42
CA TYR A 58 10.33 5.75 -8.48
C TYR A 58 9.60 5.68 -9.83
N TYR A 59 9.15 4.48 -10.22
CA TYR A 59 8.37 4.27 -11.44
C TYR A 59 7.08 5.11 -11.45
N PHE A 60 6.32 5.15 -10.36
CA PHE A 60 5.13 5.99 -10.28
C PHE A 60 5.46 7.48 -10.34
N LEU A 61 6.59 7.93 -9.77
CA LEU A 61 7.03 9.32 -9.84
C LEU A 61 7.45 9.70 -11.27
N GLU A 62 8.17 8.84 -11.98
CA GLU A 62 8.56 9.05 -13.38
C GLU A 62 7.32 9.18 -14.29
N LEU A 63 6.31 8.32 -14.10
CA LEU A 63 5.05 8.44 -14.83
C LEU A 63 4.35 9.78 -14.57
N LEU A 64 4.32 10.23 -13.30
CA LEU A 64 3.72 11.51 -12.94
C LEU A 64 4.48 12.69 -13.53
N GLU A 65 5.80 12.66 -13.53
CA GLU A 65 6.66 13.70 -14.11
C GLU A 65 6.43 13.82 -15.63
N ASN A 66 6.27 12.69 -16.31
CA ASN A 66 6.01 12.64 -17.74
C ASN A 66 4.53 12.90 -18.11
N GLY A 67 3.64 13.07 -17.13
CA GLY A 67 2.20 13.24 -17.35
C GLY A 67 1.50 12.00 -17.90
N GLU A 68 2.08 10.82 -17.71
CA GLU A 68 1.54 9.53 -18.15
C GLU A 68 0.45 9.01 -17.19
N GLU A 69 -0.43 8.14 -17.70
CA GLU A 69 -1.47 7.53 -16.87
C GLU A 69 -0.88 6.55 -15.85
N LEU A 70 -1.28 6.71 -14.58
CA LEU A 70 -0.86 5.80 -13.51
C LEU A 70 -1.52 4.43 -13.67
N PRO A 71 -0.73 3.33 -13.72
CA PRO A 71 -1.30 2.00 -13.81
C PRO A 71 -1.97 1.61 -12.49
N VAL A 72 -2.99 0.75 -12.59
CA VAL A 72 -3.70 0.25 -11.42
C VAL A 72 -2.77 -0.61 -10.57
N ALA A 73 -2.66 -0.28 -9.28
CA ALA A 73 -1.94 -1.04 -8.27
C ALA A 73 -2.57 -2.44 -8.09
N THR A 74 -2.03 -3.42 -8.81
CA THR A 74 -2.47 -4.82 -8.85
C THR A 74 -1.31 -5.75 -8.55
N GLN A 75 -1.60 -6.98 -8.12
CA GLN A 75 -0.60 -8.03 -7.93
C GLN A 75 0.26 -8.18 -9.18
N ASN A 76 -0.36 -8.18 -10.36
CA ASN A 76 0.35 -8.34 -11.63
C ASN A 76 1.39 -7.23 -11.86
N LEU A 77 1.06 -5.98 -11.51
CA LEU A 77 2.01 -4.86 -11.60
C LEU A 77 3.20 -5.08 -10.64
N PHE A 78 2.92 -5.35 -9.37
CA PHE A 78 3.97 -5.55 -8.36
C PHE A 78 4.80 -6.80 -8.63
N TYR A 79 4.19 -7.86 -9.14
CA TYR A 79 4.88 -9.07 -9.58
C TYR A 79 5.90 -8.72 -10.66
N LYS A 80 5.50 -7.97 -11.70
CA LYS A 80 6.43 -7.55 -12.76
C LYS A 80 7.57 -6.67 -12.24
N ILE A 81 7.27 -5.73 -11.35
CA ILE A 81 8.29 -4.87 -10.72
C ILE A 81 9.29 -5.72 -9.92
N PHE A 82 8.80 -6.58 -9.03
CA PHE A 82 9.65 -7.44 -8.22
C PHE A 82 10.39 -8.50 -9.05
N SER A 83 9.80 -9.03 -10.12
CA SER A 83 10.46 -9.95 -11.04
C SER A 83 11.58 -9.29 -11.83
N THR A 84 11.46 -8.00 -12.15
CA THR A 84 12.55 -7.23 -12.78
C THR A 84 13.77 -7.20 -11.87
N PHE A 85 13.56 -7.02 -10.57
CA PHE A 85 14.62 -7.00 -9.56
C PHE A 85 15.31 -8.35 -9.36
N VAL A 86 14.57 -9.46 -9.53
CA VAL A 86 15.09 -10.83 -9.44
C VAL A 86 15.71 -11.30 -10.77
N GLY A 87 15.89 -10.40 -11.75
CA GLY A 87 16.53 -10.70 -13.03
C GLY A 87 15.66 -11.46 -14.04
N GLN A 88 14.34 -11.51 -13.83
CA GLN A 88 13.41 -12.09 -14.81
C GLN A 88 12.84 -11.02 -15.76
N GLU A 89 13.39 -10.98 -16.97
CA GLU A 89 12.96 -10.04 -18.02
C GLU A 89 11.80 -10.54 -18.89
N LYS A 90 11.39 -11.82 -18.79
CA LYS A 90 10.52 -12.46 -19.80
C LYS A 90 9.12 -11.83 -19.99
N HIS A 91 8.63 -11.01 -19.04
CA HIS A 91 7.28 -10.42 -19.08
C HIS A 91 7.16 -8.98 -18.53
N VAL A 92 8.26 -8.23 -18.50
CA VAL A 92 8.31 -6.87 -17.94
C VAL A 92 7.77 -5.86 -18.97
N PHE A 93 7.03 -4.83 -18.52
CA PHE A 93 6.64 -3.72 -19.41
C PHE A 93 7.88 -2.89 -19.78
N ASP A 94 7.98 -2.45 -21.03
CA ASP A 94 9.11 -1.62 -21.48
C ASP A 94 9.31 -0.36 -20.63
N SER A 95 8.22 0.23 -20.14
CA SER A 95 8.24 1.38 -19.23
C SER A 95 8.90 1.05 -17.89
N ILE A 96 8.61 -0.12 -17.30
CA ILE A 96 9.21 -0.57 -16.04
C ILE A 96 10.69 -0.89 -16.25
N LYS A 97 11.05 -1.54 -17.36
CA LYS A 97 12.44 -1.85 -17.69
C LYS A 97 13.26 -0.57 -17.88
N LYS A 98 12.68 0.42 -18.57
CA LYS A 98 13.28 1.74 -18.74
C LYS A 98 13.46 2.44 -17.39
N GLY A 99 12.40 2.55 -16.59
CA GLY A 99 12.47 3.21 -15.28
C GLY A 99 13.44 2.53 -14.31
N PHE A 100 13.49 1.19 -14.34
CA PHE A 100 14.48 0.43 -13.57
C PHE A 100 15.92 0.74 -14.01
N LYS A 101 16.18 0.81 -15.32
CA LYS A 101 17.49 1.20 -15.84
C LYS A 101 17.86 2.61 -15.40
N THR A 102 16.96 3.58 -15.54
CA THR A 102 17.18 4.97 -15.10
C THR A 102 17.43 5.03 -13.59
N PHE A 103 16.72 4.23 -12.80
CA PHE A 103 16.92 4.13 -11.36
C PHE A 103 18.32 3.60 -11.02
N CYS A 104 18.78 2.51 -11.64
CA CYS A 104 20.13 1.99 -11.44
C CYS A 104 21.21 2.99 -11.83
N GLU A 105 21.06 3.67 -12.96
CA GLU A 105 21.98 4.73 -13.42
C GLU A 105 22.02 5.90 -12.41
N SER A 106 20.87 6.30 -11.89
CA SER A 106 20.75 7.42 -10.93
C SER A 106 21.29 7.09 -9.54
N THR A 107 21.22 5.82 -9.13
CA THR A 107 21.64 5.35 -7.80
C THR A 107 23.03 4.72 -7.78
N SER A 108 23.68 4.57 -8.93
CA SER A 108 24.94 3.84 -9.10
C SER A 108 24.87 2.39 -8.60
N LEU A 109 23.69 1.79 -8.64
CA LEU A 109 23.49 0.38 -8.26
C LEU A 109 24.21 -0.51 -9.28
N ILE A 110 25.13 -1.36 -8.83
CA ILE A 110 25.98 -2.16 -9.74
C ILE A 110 25.35 -3.56 -9.93
N GLU A 111 25.53 -4.16 -11.10
CA GLU A 111 25.12 -5.53 -11.48
C GLU A 111 25.38 -6.64 -10.42
N PRO A 112 26.49 -6.64 -9.65
CA PRO A 112 26.72 -7.60 -8.56
C PRO A 112 25.70 -7.54 -7.42
N ASP A 113 25.12 -6.38 -7.15
CA ASP A 113 24.08 -6.23 -6.13
C ASP A 113 22.77 -6.90 -6.59
N LEU A 114 22.55 -6.99 -7.90
CA LEU A 114 21.40 -7.63 -8.54
C LEU A 114 21.55 -9.15 -8.65
N ASP A 115 22.77 -9.64 -8.91
CA ASP A 115 23.06 -11.09 -8.98
C ASP A 115 22.81 -11.84 -7.66
N LYS A 116 22.86 -11.13 -6.53
CA LYS A 116 22.46 -11.65 -5.21
C LYS A 116 21.00 -12.13 -5.18
N TYR A 117 20.14 -11.54 -6.02
CA TYR A 117 18.70 -11.83 -6.06
C TYR A 117 18.37 -12.89 -7.12
N ALA A 118 19.08 -12.94 -8.24
CA ALA A 118 18.78 -13.83 -9.38
C ALA A 118 18.99 -15.33 -9.10
N SER A 119 19.81 -15.71 -8.13
CA SER A 119 20.37 -17.06 -8.00
C SER A 119 19.63 -18.04 -7.08
N LYS A 120 18.54 -17.64 -6.39
CA LYS A 120 17.99 -18.44 -5.28
C LYS A 120 16.67 -19.19 -5.52
N GLY A 121 16.20 -19.33 -6.77
CA GLY A 121 15.02 -20.17 -7.08
C GLY A 121 13.68 -19.71 -6.49
N TYR A 122 13.62 -18.46 -6.04
CA TYR A 122 12.52 -17.90 -5.26
C TYR A 122 11.41 -17.25 -6.09
N MET A 123 11.34 -17.50 -7.40
CA MET A 123 10.23 -17.03 -8.23
C MET A 123 8.86 -17.45 -7.69
N THR A 124 8.79 -18.59 -7.00
CA THR A 124 7.60 -19.11 -6.33
C THR A 124 7.11 -18.22 -5.18
N ILE A 125 7.97 -17.43 -4.53
CA ILE A 125 7.57 -16.50 -3.45
C ILE A 125 7.30 -15.08 -3.93
N VAL A 126 7.79 -14.66 -5.11
CA VAL A 126 7.53 -13.33 -5.67
C VAL A 126 6.03 -13.07 -5.86
N SER A 127 5.29 -14.07 -6.38
CA SER A 127 3.84 -13.94 -6.60
C SER A 127 3.04 -13.76 -5.30
N PRO A 128 3.24 -14.59 -4.25
CA PRO A 128 2.68 -14.35 -2.92
C PRO A 128 3.06 -12.98 -2.32
N ILE A 129 4.31 -12.54 -2.48
CA ILE A 129 4.78 -11.24 -1.98
C ILE A 129 4.06 -10.10 -2.69
N ALA A 130 3.95 -10.15 -4.03
CA ALA A 130 3.22 -9.16 -4.81
C ALA A 130 1.75 -9.05 -4.39
N ASN A 131 1.13 -10.18 -4.03
CA ASN A 131 -0.25 -10.23 -3.52
C ASN A 131 -0.37 -9.51 -2.17
N GLN A 132 0.52 -9.83 -1.23
CA GLN A 132 0.54 -9.18 0.07
C GLN A 132 0.84 -7.68 -0.07
N TYR A 133 1.74 -7.33 -0.98
CA TYR A 133 2.11 -5.95 -1.24
C TYR A 133 0.96 -5.15 -1.86
N GLU A 134 0.21 -5.72 -2.81
CA GLU A 134 -1.02 -5.09 -3.31
C GLU A 134 -1.98 -4.78 -2.16
N ALA A 135 -2.24 -5.75 -1.29
CA ALA A 135 -3.11 -5.55 -0.14
C ALA A 135 -2.59 -4.45 0.80
N LEU A 136 -1.28 -4.43 1.06
CA LEU A 136 -0.63 -3.39 1.87
C LEU A 136 -0.79 -2.01 1.24
N VAL A 137 -0.48 -1.85 -0.05
CA VAL A 137 -0.63 -0.57 -0.77
C VAL A 137 -2.08 -0.12 -0.79
N ARG A 138 -3.02 -1.02 -1.12
CA ARG A 138 -4.46 -0.68 -1.10
C ARG A 138 -4.92 -0.23 0.27
N ASN A 139 -4.57 -0.96 1.33
CA ASN A 139 -4.95 -0.60 2.69
C ASN A 139 -4.30 0.71 3.13
N TYR A 140 -3.03 0.93 2.79
CA TYR A 140 -2.31 2.16 3.10
C TYR A 140 -2.88 3.37 2.36
N VAL A 141 -3.11 3.26 1.06
CA VAL A 141 -3.71 4.32 0.24
C VAL A 141 -5.12 4.64 0.72
N CYS A 142 -5.96 3.62 0.96
CA CYS A 142 -7.32 3.84 1.45
C CYS A 142 -7.33 4.53 2.82
N SER A 143 -6.56 4.02 3.79
CA SER A 143 -6.50 4.60 5.14
C SER A 143 -5.92 6.02 5.14
N THR A 144 -4.87 6.26 4.36
CA THR A 144 -4.23 7.58 4.26
C THR A 144 -5.12 8.57 3.51
N TYR A 145 -5.79 8.14 2.44
CA TYR A 145 -6.71 8.98 1.68
C TYR A 145 -7.93 9.37 2.53
N GLU A 146 -8.51 8.42 3.27
CA GLU A 146 -9.59 8.69 4.20
C GLU A 146 -9.15 9.68 5.28
N ASP A 147 -8.06 9.40 6.02
CA ASP A 147 -7.59 10.30 7.08
C ASP A 147 -7.25 11.71 6.57
N ARG A 148 -6.52 11.80 5.45
CA ARG A 148 -6.15 13.10 4.86
C ARG A 148 -7.37 13.87 4.37
N THR A 149 -8.31 13.21 3.71
CA THR A 149 -9.55 13.83 3.25
C THR A 149 -10.38 14.33 4.42
N LEU A 150 -10.59 13.49 5.45
CA LEU A 150 -11.32 13.88 6.65
C LEU A 150 -10.67 15.06 7.35
N ARG A 151 -9.33 15.03 7.51
CA ARG A 151 -8.56 16.13 8.09
C ARG A 151 -8.72 17.42 7.28
N ARG A 152 -8.67 17.33 5.95
CA ARG A 152 -8.87 18.49 5.08
C ARG A 152 -10.27 19.08 5.24
N ILE A 153 -11.31 18.26 5.26
CA ILE A 153 -12.70 18.72 5.47
C ILE A 153 -12.84 19.37 6.85
N ILE A 154 -12.31 18.74 7.90
CA ILE A 154 -12.34 19.31 9.27
C ILE A 154 -11.64 20.67 9.31
N ASN A 155 -10.47 20.80 8.67
CA ASN A 155 -9.75 22.08 8.61
C ASN A 155 -10.58 23.15 7.90
N VAL A 156 -11.19 22.83 6.75
CA VAL A 156 -12.07 23.75 6.02
C VAL A 156 -13.28 24.18 6.86
N LEU A 157 -13.85 23.30 7.69
CA LEU A 157 -14.94 23.64 8.62
C LEU A 157 -14.49 24.45 9.84
N SER A 158 -13.17 24.51 10.09
CA SER A 158 -12.58 25.09 11.30
C SER A 158 -11.78 26.35 11.08
N GLU A 159 -11.39 26.61 9.84
CA GLU A 159 -10.58 27.76 9.45
C GLU A 159 -11.47 28.98 9.24
N LYS A 160 -11.26 30.05 10.02
CA LYS A 160 -12.12 31.26 9.97
C LYS A 160 -12.19 31.93 8.59
N ALA A 161 -11.15 31.77 7.78
CA ALA A 161 -11.10 32.30 6.41
C ALA A 161 -11.89 31.46 5.39
N SER A 162 -12.35 30.27 5.78
CA SER A 162 -13.11 29.38 4.90
C SER A 162 -14.55 29.85 4.75
N LEU A 163 -15.07 29.81 3.51
CA LEU A 163 -16.49 30.03 3.21
C LEU A 163 -17.43 29.02 3.92
N TYR A 164 -16.89 27.89 4.37
CA TYR A 164 -17.62 26.83 5.07
C TYR A 164 -17.32 26.82 6.57
N PHE A 165 -16.74 27.90 7.11
CA PHE A 165 -16.44 27.99 8.53
C PHE A 165 -17.71 27.86 9.37
N CYS A 166 -17.71 26.89 10.27
CA CYS A 166 -18.81 26.68 11.22
C CYS A 166 -18.30 26.50 12.65
N GLY A 167 -17.03 26.84 12.91
CA GLY A 167 -16.36 26.56 14.18
C GLY A 167 -16.96 27.26 15.40
N ASP A 168 -17.66 28.37 15.19
CA ASP A 168 -18.37 29.10 16.26
C ASP A 168 -19.79 28.56 16.50
N THR A 169 -20.33 27.77 15.57
CA THR A 169 -21.72 27.26 15.59
C THR A 169 -21.83 25.79 15.97
N VAL A 170 -20.80 24.98 15.70
CA VAL A 170 -20.80 23.54 15.94
C VAL A 170 -19.52 23.08 16.62
N THR A 171 -19.66 22.06 17.48
CA THR A 171 -18.53 21.53 18.24
C THR A 171 -17.52 20.82 17.34
N VAL A 172 -16.30 20.59 17.84
CA VAL A 172 -15.28 19.77 17.14
C VAL A 172 -15.83 18.36 16.83
N LYS A 173 -16.62 17.77 17.73
CA LYS A 173 -17.21 16.44 17.55
C LYS A 173 -18.23 16.42 16.41
N GLN A 174 -19.09 17.44 16.35
CA GLN A 174 -20.05 17.62 15.26
C GLN A 174 -19.35 17.84 13.91
N ARG A 175 -18.28 18.65 13.86
CA ARG A 175 -17.48 18.84 12.63
C ARG A 175 -16.82 17.54 12.15
N LYS A 176 -16.31 16.72 13.07
CA LYS A 176 -15.78 15.38 12.75
C LYS A 176 -16.86 14.46 12.18
N SER A 177 -18.06 14.47 12.76
CA SER A 177 -19.21 13.69 12.26
C SER A 177 -19.64 14.15 10.85
N LEU A 178 -19.76 15.46 10.65
CA LEU A 178 -20.06 16.07 9.35
C LEU A 178 -19.01 15.71 8.29
N ALA A 179 -17.71 15.78 8.64
CA ALA A 179 -16.63 15.41 7.72
C ALA A 179 -16.73 13.94 7.27
N LYS A 180 -17.00 13.02 8.21
CA LYS A 180 -17.24 11.60 7.90
C LYS A 180 -18.45 11.41 6.98
N HIS A 181 -19.53 12.14 7.24
CA HIS A 181 -20.74 12.05 6.42
C HIS A 181 -20.51 12.56 4.99
N VAL A 182 -19.84 13.71 4.82
CA VAL A 182 -19.49 14.26 3.49
C VAL A 182 -18.61 13.29 2.70
N PHE A 183 -17.60 12.71 3.35
CA PHE A 183 -16.74 11.69 2.74
C PHE A 183 -17.55 10.46 2.29
N GLN A 184 -18.44 9.96 3.15
CA GLN A 184 -19.31 8.83 2.82
C GLN A 184 -20.28 9.11 1.66
N GLN A 185 -20.87 10.31 1.60
CA GLN A 185 -21.73 10.70 0.47
C GLN A 185 -20.99 10.70 -0.87
N LYS A 186 -19.72 11.12 -0.87
CA LYS A 186 -18.91 11.14 -2.10
C LYS A 186 -18.56 9.74 -2.59
N ILE A 187 -18.28 8.80 -1.69
CA ILE A 187 -17.96 7.41 -2.04
C ILE A 187 -19.24 6.61 -2.34
N ASN A 188 -20.33 6.90 -1.64
CA ASN A 188 -21.63 6.29 -1.81
C ASN A 188 -22.74 7.35 -1.75
N PRO A 189 -23.25 7.82 -2.91
CA PRO A 189 -24.25 8.89 -2.98
C PRO A 189 -25.56 8.62 -2.24
N LYS A 190 -25.78 7.39 -1.77
CA LYS A 190 -26.97 6.97 -1.02
C LYS A 190 -26.79 6.98 0.51
N SER A 191 -25.68 7.49 1.05
CA SER A 191 -25.49 7.53 2.51
C SER A 191 -26.40 8.58 3.16
N SER A 192 -27.32 8.14 4.03
CA SER A 192 -28.19 9.02 4.81
C SER A 192 -27.43 9.74 5.92
N TRP A 193 -27.89 10.94 6.30
CA TRP A 193 -27.36 11.70 7.43
C TRP A 193 -27.45 10.88 8.72
N PRO A 194 -26.40 10.83 9.58
CA PRO A 194 -26.50 10.15 10.87
C PRO A 194 -27.53 10.87 11.76
N SER A 195 -28.56 10.14 12.19
CA SER A 195 -29.67 10.66 13.00
C SER A 195 -29.26 11.02 14.44
N ILE A 196 -28.05 10.64 14.86
CA ILE A 196 -27.51 10.92 16.19
C ILE A 196 -26.11 11.48 16.01
N ILE A 197 -25.92 12.75 16.39
CA ILE A 197 -24.62 13.38 16.52
C ILE A 197 -24.38 13.52 18.01
N ASP A 198 -23.92 12.45 18.65
CA ASP A 198 -23.38 12.56 20.02
C ASP A 198 -22.08 13.36 20.00
#